data_AF-A0A095W1Q7-F1
#
_entry.id   AF-A0A095W1Q7-F1
#
_cell.length_a   1.000
_cell.length_b   1.000
_cell.length_c   1.000
_cell.angle_alpha   90.00
_cell.angle_beta   90.00
_cell.angle_gamma   90.00
#
_symmetry.space_group_name_H-M   'P 1'
#
loop_
_entity.id
_entity.type
_entity.pdbx_description
1 polymer ?
#
loop_
_entity_poly.entity_id
_entity_poly.type
_entity_poly.pdbx_seq_one_letter_code
_entity_poly.pdbx_strand_id
1 'polypeptide(L)'
;MRLPIHTLPSWFRPLWLLALTALLTLHGAAAGAQGFDRQAENQRYRQWLSDFKQDLERLRQSPDPGSADVDSLFARTLVPGSRATQLARELAKAPGGTTSGEIHFVGIPRIFLAVLSDAVVAGDGGVYPETQAAYGKDTLRVRYMHVDGGGRLEPYFNNPDVFKPYRLPETGILERDAYPFLLFEDRDGKLRLGGVSKEFWELVRFMDALQHA
;
A
#
# COMPACT_ATOMS: atom_id res chain seq x y z
N MET A 1 39.64 -66.99 -13.85
CA MET A 1 38.19 -66.81 -14.07
C MET A 1 37.93 -65.34 -14.40
N ARG A 2 37.53 -65.03 -15.64
CA ARG A 2 37.23 -63.67 -16.12
C ARG A 2 35.72 -63.43 -16.00
N LEU A 3 35.33 -62.34 -15.33
CA LEU A 3 33.94 -61.86 -15.31
C LEU A 3 33.64 -61.04 -16.58
N PRO A 4 32.45 -61.14 -17.18
CA PRO A 4 32.10 -60.37 -18.36
C PRO A 4 31.73 -58.94 -17.98
N ILE A 5 32.30 -57.97 -18.68
CA ILE A 5 31.91 -56.56 -18.63
C ILE A 5 30.69 -56.41 -19.55
N HIS A 6 29.53 -56.16 -18.96
CA HIS A 6 28.34 -55.78 -19.72
C HIS A 6 28.50 -54.33 -20.21
N THR A 7 28.79 -54.17 -21.50
CA THR A 7 28.71 -52.88 -22.20
C THR A 7 27.23 -52.56 -22.46
N LEU A 8 26.70 -51.55 -21.77
CA LEU A 8 25.38 -50.99 -22.07
C LEU A 8 25.38 -50.33 -23.46
N PRO A 9 24.34 -50.55 -24.28
CA PRO A 9 24.27 -50.00 -25.64
C PRO A 9 24.13 -48.47 -25.63
N SER A 10 24.95 -47.82 -26.46
CA SER A 10 25.12 -46.36 -26.57
C SER A 10 23.94 -45.58 -27.15
N TRP A 11 22.85 -46.25 -27.54
CA TRP A 11 21.67 -45.63 -28.15
C TRP A 11 20.85 -44.79 -27.16
N PHE A 12 20.89 -45.05 -25.84
CA PHE A 12 20.01 -44.35 -24.88
C PHE A 12 20.48 -42.95 -24.46
N ARG A 13 21.66 -42.49 -24.94
CA ARG A 13 22.22 -41.18 -24.58
C ARG A 13 21.46 -39.93 -25.06
N PRO A 14 20.81 -39.88 -26.25
CA PRO A 14 20.13 -38.67 -26.70
C PRO A 14 18.78 -38.45 -25.98
N LEU A 15 18.14 -39.51 -25.48
CA LEU A 15 16.90 -39.41 -24.70
C LEU A 15 17.13 -38.82 -23.30
N TRP A 16 18.26 -39.12 -22.68
CA TRP A 16 18.62 -38.55 -21.36
C TRP A 16 18.93 -37.06 -21.43
N LEU A 17 19.58 -36.59 -22.50
CA LEU A 17 19.93 -35.17 -22.67
C LEU A 17 18.69 -34.31 -23.01
N LEU A 18 17.70 -34.87 -23.71
CA LEU A 18 16.41 -34.21 -23.96
C LEU A 18 15.54 -34.15 -22.69
N ALA A 19 15.57 -35.18 -21.85
CA ALA A 19 14.86 -35.18 -20.57
C ALA A 19 15.44 -34.17 -19.57
N LEU A 20 16.77 -34.00 -19.54
CA LEU A 20 17.45 -33.01 -18.69
C LEU A 20 17.19 -31.56 -19.15
N THR A 21 17.17 -31.30 -20.47
CA THR A 21 16.82 -29.97 -20.98
C THR A 21 15.34 -29.64 -20.78
N ALA A 22 14.43 -30.62 -20.89
CA ALA A 22 13.02 -30.44 -20.54
C ALA A 22 12.81 -30.17 -19.03
N LEU A 23 13.56 -30.85 -18.14
CA LEU A 23 13.48 -30.57 -16.69
C LEU A 23 13.99 -29.17 -16.34
N LEU A 24 15.04 -28.69 -17.02
CA LEU A 24 15.61 -27.35 -16.78
C LEU A 24 14.72 -26.23 -17.32
N THR A 25 14.02 -26.42 -18.44
CA THR A 25 13.04 -25.44 -18.95
C THR A 25 11.76 -25.38 -18.11
N LEU A 26 11.36 -26.50 -17.49
CA LEU A 26 10.23 -26.54 -16.55
C LEU A 26 10.51 -25.79 -15.24
N HIS A 27 11.76 -25.76 -14.76
CA HIS A 27 12.13 -24.96 -13.57
C HIS A 27 12.28 -23.46 -13.87
N GLY A 28 12.59 -23.07 -15.11
CA GLY A 28 12.68 -21.67 -15.52
C GLY A 28 11.33 -20.97 -15.67
N ALA A 29 10.25 -21.73 -15.91
CA ALA A 29 8.89 -21.20 -16.07
C ALA A 29 8.09 -21.10 -14.75
N ALA A 30 8.66 -21.56 -13.64
CA ALA A 30 8.07 -21.44 -12.30
C ALA A 30 8.43 -20.13 -11.58
N ALA A 31 8.88 -19.10 -12.30
CA ALA A 31 8.78 -17.72 -11.85
C ALA A 31 7.32 -17.21 -12.01
N GLY A 32 6.35 -18.05 -11.66
CA GLY A 32 4.95 -17.70 -11.61
C GLY A 32 4.66 -17.05 -10.27
N ALA A 33 4.26 -15.77 -10.30
CA ALA A 33 3.67 -15.02 -9.19
C ALA A 33 4.30 -15.30 -7.81
N GLN A 34 5.31 -14.52 -7.42
CA GLN A 34 5.59 -14.38 -5.99
C GLN A 34 4.26 -14.01 -5.32
N GLY A 35 3.74 -14.92 -4.49
CA GLY A 35 2.52 -14.70 -3.74
C GLY A 35 2.64 -13.41 -2.93
N PHE A 36 1.51 -12.74 -2.72
CA PHE A 36 1.47 -11.55 -1.87
C PHE A 36 1.92 -11.90 -0.44
N ASP A 37 3.16 -11.53 -0.09
CA ASP A 37 3.70 -11.70 1.26
C ASP A 37 3.22 -10.56 2.15
N ARG A 38 2.10 -10.81 2.83
CA ARG A 38 1.49 -9.86 3.77
C ARG A 38 2.47 -9.42 4.86
N GLN A 39 3.35 -10.30 5.35
CA GLN A 39 4.28 -9.96 6.43
C GLN A 39 5.34 -8.99 5.93
N ALA A 40 5.97 -9.29 4.79
CA ALA A 40 6.96 -8.40 4.17
C ALA A 40 6.33 -7.04 3.83
N GLU A 41 5.13 -7.03 3.24
CA GLU A 41 4.45 -5.77 2.89
C GLU A 41 4.09 -4.93 4.12
N ASN A 42 3.67 -5.55 5.22
CA ASN A 42 3.45 -4.83 6.48
C ASN A 42 4.75 -4.33 7.13
N GLN A 43 5.88 -5.02 6.96
CA GLN A 43 7.19 -4.49 7.40
C GLN A 43 7.54 -3.23 6.61
N ARG A 44 7.38 -3.25 5.28
CA ARG A 44 7.64 -2.11 4.40
C ARG A 44 6.69 -0.94 4.71
N TYR A 45 5.42 -1.22 4.93
CA TYR A 45 4.43 -0.22 5.33
C TYR A 45 4.79 0.46 6.65
N ARG A 46 5.17 -0.32 7.67
CA ARG A 46 5.60 0.24 8.97
C ARG A 46 6.86 1.09 8.84
N GLN A 47 7.83 0.67 8.02
CA GLN A 47 9.01 1.48 7.73
C GLN A 47 8.62 2.80 7.07
N TRP A 48 7.77 2.75 6.04
CA TRP A 48 7.25 3.95 5.38
C TRP A 48 6.53 4.87 6.36
N LEU A 49 5.66 4.33 7.23
CA LEU A 49 4.92 5.13 8.20
C LEU A 49 5.84 5.80 9.21
N SER A 50 6.90 5.11 9.65
CA SER A 50 7.94 5.69 10.51
C SER A 50 8.64 6.86 9.82
N ASP A 51 9.10 6.68 8.59
CA ASP A 51 9.74 7.75 7.80
C ASP A 51 8.75 8.91 7.57
N PHE A 52 7.48 8.62 7.27
CA PHE A 52 6.44 9.65 7.06
C PHE A 52 6.18 10.47 8.33
N LYS A 53 6.16 9.83 9.50
CA LYS A 53 6.08 10.51 10.80
C LYS A 53 7.29 11.42 11.04
N GLN A 54 8.49 11.01 10.64
CA GLN A 54 9.68 11.85 10.72
C GLN A 54 9.59 13.06 9.80
N ASP A 55 9.05 12.91 8.59
CA ASP A 55 8.84 14.01 7.64
C ASP A 55 7.83 15.03 8.19
N LEU A 56 6.75 14.56 8.82
CA LEU A 56 5.80 15.41 9.53
C LEU A 56 6.46 16.18 10.68
N GLU A 57 7.34 15.54 11.44
CA GLU A 57 8.03 16.20 12.55
C GLU A 57 8.99 17.27 12.07
N ARG A 58 9.70 17.01 10.97
CA ARG A 58 10.52 18.02 10.29
C ARG A 58 9.67 19.19 9.78
N LEU A 59 8.46 18.93 9.25
CA LEU A 59 7.55 19.98 8.82
C LEU A 59 7.12 20.86 9.99
N ARG A 60 6.75 20.27 11.13
CA ARG A 60 6.35 21.01 12.34
C ARG A 60 7.48 21.84 12.94
N GLN A 61 8.72 21.38 12.79
CA GLN A 61 9.91 22.10 13.24
C GLN A 61 10.38 23.17 12.25
N SER A 62 9.77 23.26 11.06
CA SER A 62 10.07 24.30 10.07
C SER A 62 9.70 25.68 10.62
N PRO A 63 10.52 26.72 10.38
CA PRO A 63 10.19 28.10 10.78
C PRO A 63 8.85 28.60 10.21
N ASP A 64 8.48 28.14 9.03
CA ASP A 64 7.19 28.40 8.40
C ASP A 64 6.63 27.11 7.77
N PRO A 65 5.83 26.32 8.52
CA PRO A 65 5.23 25.09 8.01
C PRO A 65 4.23 25.32 6.88
N GLY A 66 3.60 26.51 6.82
CA GLY A 66 2.57 26.84 5.85
C GLY A 66 3.12 27.12 4.45
N SER A 67 4.37 27.57 4.36
CA SER A 67 5.10 27.84 3.11
C SER A 67 6.20 26.82 2.79
N ALA A 68 6.39 25.80 3.65
CA ALA A 68 7.40 24.78 3.44
C ALA A 68 7.22 24.04 2.11
N ASP A 69 8.34 23.73 1.46
CA ASP A 69 8.37 22.90 0.25
C ASP A 69 8.07 21.44 0.62
N VAL A 70 6.77 21.08 0.61
CA VAL A 70 6.29 19.74 0.93
C VAL A 70 6.84 18.69 -0.04
N ASP A 71 7.00 19.02 -1.33
CA ASP A 71 7.50 18.05 -2.32
C ASP A 71 8.94 17.65 -2.00
N SER A 72 9.80 18.62 -1.67
CA SER A 72 11.18 18.36 -1.26
C SER A 72 11.25 17.66 0.09
N LEU A 73 10.49 18.14 1.08
CA LEU A 73 10.55 17.62 2.45
C LEU A 73 10.13 16.14 2.54
N PHE A 74 9.11 15.77 1.77
CA PHE A 74 8.51 14.44 1.77
C PHE A 74 8.94 13.55 0.59
N ALA A 75 9.94 13.95 -0.23
CA ALA A 75 10.32 13.21 -1.44
C ALA A 75 10.67 11.72 -1.22
N ARG A 76 10.98 11.35 0.03
CA ARG A 76 11.27 9.98 0.47
C ARG A 76 10.03 9.13 0.76
N THR A 77 8.91 9.75 1.09
CA THR A 77 7.71 9.08 1.60
C THR A 77 6.47 9.40 0.79
N LEU A 78 6.49 10.47 0.00
CA LEU A 78 5.46 10.84 -0.97
C LEU A 78 6.06 10.86 -2.38
N VAL A 79 5.22 10.52 -3.37
CA VAL A 79 5.56 10.69 -4.78
C VAL A 79 5.41 12.19 -5.12
N PRO A 80 6.46 12.90 -5.56
CA PRO A 80 6.38 14.33 -5.84
C PRO A 80 5.30 14.66 -6.87
N GLY A 81 4.53 15.72 -6.62
CA GLY A 81 3.43 16.14 -7.50
C GLY A 81 2.21 15.20 -7.51
N SER A 82 2.19 14.14 -6.71
CA SER A 82 1.06 13.21 -6.62
C SER A 82 -0.13 13.77 -5.84
N ARG A 83 -1.24 13.03 -5.83
CA ARG A 83 -2.41 13.35 -5.00
C ARG A 83 -2.07 13.30 -3.51
N ALA A 84 -1.15 12.44 -3.09
CA ALA A 84 -0.70 12.39 -1.70
C ALA A 84 0.04 13.66 -1.27
N THR A 85 0.85 14.28 -2.15
CA THR A 85 1.49 15.56 -1.83
C THR A 85 0.47 16.69 -1.71
N GLN A 86 -0.57 16.70 -2.55
CA GLN A 86 -1.67 17.66 -2.43
C GLN A 86 -2.39 17.49 -1.09
N LEU A 87 -2.74 16.26 -0.72
CA LEU A 87 -3.33 15.95 0.57
C LEU A 87 -2.41 16.39 1.73
N ALA A 88 -1.10 16.13 1.66
CA ALA A 88 -0.16 16.54 2.70
C ALA A 88 -0.12 18.06 2.88
N ARG A 89 -0.18 18.84 1.77
CA ARG A 89 -0.30 20.31 1.82
C ARG A 89 -1.61 20.76 2.46
N GLU A 90 -2.72 20.07 2.19
CA GLU A 90 -4.02 20.38 2.80
C GLU A 90 -4.00 20.07 4.30
N LEU A 91 -3.47 18.91 4.70
CA LEU A 91 -3.34 18.52 6.10
C LEU A 91 -2.41 19.45 6.88
N ALA A 92 -1.35 19.97 6.25
CA ALA A 92 -0.44 20.95 6.86
C ALA A 92 -1.12 22.31 7.14
N LYS A 93 -2.12 22.67 6.33
CA LYS A 93 -2.90 23.92 6.48
C LYS A 93 -4.14 23.76 7.34
N ALA A 94 -4.59 22.52 7.56
CA ALA A 94 -5.79 22.24 8.33
C ALA A 94 -5.60 22.71 9.79
N PRO A 95 -6.64 23.30 10.40
CA PRO A 95 -6.58 23.67 11.81
C PRO A 95 -6.31 22.42 12.67
N GLY A 96 -5.46 22.61 13.68
CA GLY A 96 -5.19 21.58 14.67
C GLY A 96 -6.42 21.29 15.54
N GLY A 97 -6.22 20.40 16.52
CA GLY A 97 -7.26 20.11 17.50
C GLY A 97 -7.80 21.34 18.22
N THR A 98 -9.09 21.35 18.50
CA THR A 98 -9.80 22.43 19.20
C THR A 98 -10.37 21.90 20.51
N THR A 99 -10.77 22.80 21.42
CA THR A 99 -11.48 22.44 22.65
C THR A 99 -12.78 23.23 22.71
N SER A 100 -13.89 22.54 22.99
CA SER A 100 -15.20 23.16 23.21
C SER A 100 -15.79 22.60 24.51
N GLY A 101 -15.86 23.42 25.55
CA GLY A 101 -16.17 22.95 26.91
C GLY A 101 -15.12 21.95 27.41
N GLU A 102 -15.55 20.78 27.86
CA GLU A 102 -14.68 19.68 28.31
C GLU A 102 -14.27 18.73 27.16
N ILE A 103 -14.73 18.96 25.92
CA ILE A 103 -14.45 18.09 24.77
C ILE A 103 -13.20 18.55 24.04
N HIS A 104 -12.24 17.63 23.90
CA HIS A 104 -11.00 17.83 23.13
C HIS A 104 -11.10 17.15 21.76
N PHE A 105 -11.15 17.95 20.70
CA PHE A 105 -11.08 17.48 19.33
C PHE A 105 -9.63 17.38 18.90
N VAL A 106 -9.20 16.25 18.34
CA VAL A 106 -7.78 16.08 17.96
C VAL A 106 -7.45 16.72 16.61
N GLY A 107 -8.45 16.94 15.76
CA GLY A 107 -8.37 17.52 14.41
C GLY A 107 -8.03 16.49 13.33
N ILE A 108 -8.50 16.73 12.10
CA ILE A 108 -8.37 15.78 10.98
C ILE A 108 -6.94 15.29 10.68
N PRO A 109 -5.86 16.07 10.85
CA PRO A 109 -4.50 15.56 10.63
C PRO A 109 -4.08 14.49 11.63
N ARG A 110 -4.50 14.62 12.90
CA ARG A 110 -4.18 13.62 13.93
C ARG A 110 -4.95 12.33 13.70
N ILE A 111 -6.18 12.41 13.23
CA ILE A 111 -7.02 11.25 12.88
C ILE A 111 -6.43 10.54 11.68
N PHE A 112 -6.07 11.28 10.63
CA PHE A 112 -5.43 10.69 9.46
C PHE A 112 -4.19 9.88 9.86
N LEU A 113 -3.36 10.42 10.77
CA LEU A 113 -2.19 9.73 11.28
C LEU A 113 -2.54 8.52 12.18
N ALA A 114 -3.60 8.62 12.98
CA ALA A 114 -4.10 7.50 13.79
C ALA A 114 -4.59 6.36 12.89
N VAL A 115 -5.42 6.65 11.89
CA VAL A 115 -5.91 5.67 10.91
C VAL A 115 -4.76 4.99 10.20
N LEU A 116 -3.73 5.74 9.76
CA LEU A 116 -2.53 5.14 9.19
C LEU A 116 -1.76 4.26 10.20
N SER A 117 -1.76 4.62 11.48
CA SER A 117 -1.08 3.84 12.52
C SER A 117 -1.79 2.53 12.84
N ASP A 118 -3.12 2.53 12.73
CA ASP A 118 -3.98 1.36 12.99
C ASP A 118 -4.21 0.52 11.72
N ALA A 119 -3.75 1.02 10.56
CA ALA A 119 -3.86 0.33 9.29
C ALA A 119 -2.79 -0.76 9.14
N VAL A 120 -3.20 -1.86 8.50
CA VAL A 120 -2.31 -2.93 8.01
C VAL A 120 -2.62 -3.22 6.56
N VAL A 121 -1.59 -3.61 5.79
CA VAL A 121 -1.78 -4.07 4.42
C VAL A 121 -2.49 -5.43 4.45
N ALA A 122 -3.68 -5.48 3.85
CA ALA A 122 -4.56 -6.64 3.79
C ALA A 122 -4.39 -7.44 2.50
N GLY A 123 -4.16 -6.75 1.38
CA GLY A 123 -4.04 -7.33 0.05
C GLY A 123 -3.41 -6.38 -0.97
N ASP A 124 -3.21 -6.88 -2.18
CA ASP A 124 -2.62 -6.15 -3.30
C ASP A 124 -3.62 -6.07 -4.45
N GLY A 125 -3.95 -4.86 -4.89
CA GLY A 125 -4.92 -4.63 -5.98
C GLY A 125 -4.26 -4.46 -7.34
N GLY A 126 -2.94 -4.72 -7.46
CA GLY A 126 -2.22 -4.61 -8.72
C GLY A 126 -1.88 -3.17 -9.10
N VAL A 127 -1.53 -2.95 -10.37
CA VAL A 127 -1.16 -1.63 -10.88
C VAL A 127 -2.40 -0.74 -10.97
N TYR A 128 -2.29 0.47 -10.45
CA TYR A 128 -3.34 1.46 -10.50
C TYR A 128 -3.49 1.99 -11.95
N PRO A 129 -4.68 1.87 -12.57
CA PRO A 129 -4.90 2.34 -13.93
C PRO A 129 -5.12 3.85 -13.94
N GLU A 130 -4.04 4.62 -13.82
CA GLU A 130 -4.12 6.09 -13.87
C GLU A 130 -4.63 6.57 -15.23
N THR A 131 -5.71 7.34 -15.22
CA THR A 131 -6.33 7.89 -16.42
C THR A 131 -6.10 9.39 -16.57
N GLN A 132 -5.67 10.07 -15.51
CA GLN A 132 -5.46 11.51 -15.51
C GLN A 132 -4.00 11.81 -15.89
N ALA A 133 -3.81 12.51 -17.01
CA ALA A 133 -2.49 12.85 -17.55
C ALA A 133 -1.58 13.60 -16.54
N ALA A 134 -2.17 14.37 -15.61
CA ALA A 134 -1.43 15.07 -14.57
C ALA A 134 -0.67 14.14 -13.61
N TYR A 135 -1.13 12.88 -13.46
CA TYR A 135 -0.60 11.92 -12.49
C TYR A 135 -0.02 10.65 -13.12
N GLY A 136 -0.15 10.47 -14.44
CA GLY A 136 0.28 9.26 -15.16
C GLY A 136 1.80 9.10 -15.34
N LYS A 137 2.63 9.81 -14.57
CA LYS A 137 4.10 9.75 -14.67
C LYS A 137 4.70 8.60 -13.88
N ASP A 138 4.05 8.21 -12.78
CA ASP A 138 4.56 7.23 -11.83
C ASP A 138 3.67 5.97 -11.84
N THR A 139 4.30 4.81 -11.80
CA THR A 139 3.56 3.54 -11.68
C THR A 139 3.20 3.33 -10.21
N LEU A 140 1.92 3.54 -9.88
CA LEU A 140 1.39 3.29 -8.55
C LEU A 140 0.77 1.90 -8.47
N ARG A 141 0.93 1.25 -7.34
CA ARG A 141 0.36 -0.06 -7.03
C ARG A 141 -0.62 0.07 -5.86
N VAL A 142 -1.73 -0.64 -5.97
CA VAL A 142 -2.82 -0.62 -4.99
C VAL A 142 -2.45 -1.51 -3.81
N ARG A 143 -2.57 -0.98 -2.60
CA ARG A 143 -2.46 -1.73 -1.34
C ARG A 143 -3.77 -1.60 -0.58
N TYR A 144 -4.53 -2.69 -0.53
CA TYR A 144 -5.74 -2.75 0.27
C TYR A 144 -5.39 -2.67 1.75
N MET A 145 -6.06 -1.79 2.49
CA MET A 145 -5.78 -1.49 3.88
C MET A 145 -6.92 -1.96 4.77
N HIS A 146 -6.60 -2.78 5.76
CA HIS A 146 -7.50 -3.04 6.87
C HIS A 146 -7.17 -2.09 8.01
N VAL A 147 -8.18 -1.51 8.65
CA VAL A 147 -8.02 -0.66 9.84
C VAL A 147 -8.83 -1.29 10.95
N ASP A 148 -8.17 -1.63 12.06
CA ASP A 148 -8.87 -2.14 13.23
C ASP A 148 -9.57 -0.98 13.94
N GLY A 149 -10.90 -1.02 13.94
CA GLY A 149 -11.75 -0.03 14.57
C GLY A 149 -12.26 -0.39 15.96
N GLY A 150 -11.91 -1.59 16.46
CA GLY A 150 -12.40 -2.11 17.74
C GLY A 150 -13.93 -2.08 17.89
N GLY A 151 -14.71 -2.37 16.84
CA GLY A 151 -16.18 -2.33 16.91
C GLY A 151 -16.82 -1.02 16.44
N ARG A 152 -16.03 0.05 16.26
CA ARG A 152 -16.56 1.39 15.95
C ARG A 152 -16.69 1.68 14.46
N LEU A 153 -16.04 0.89 13.61
CA LEU A 153 -16.00 1.12 12.15
C LEU A 153 -17.01 0.28 11.39
N GLU A 154 -17.67 -0.64 12.07
CA GLU A 154 -18.68 -1.56 11.55
C GLU A 154 -19.84 -0.80 10.87
N PRO A 155 -20.38 0.31 11.40
CA PRO A 155 -21.39 1.08 10.68
C PRO A 155 -20.88 1.63 9.35
N TYR A 156 -19.60 2.00 9.27
CA TYR A 156 -18.98 2.49 8.04
C TYR A 156 -18.76 1.36 7.03
N PHE A 157 -18.20 0.23 7.45
CA PHE A 157 -17.98 -0.92 6.57
C PHE A 157 -19.26 -1.59 6.09
N ASN A 158 -20.35 -1.48 6.86
CA ASN A 158 -21.67 -1.98 6.47
C ASN A 158 -22.50 -0.97 5.66
N ASN A 159 -21.95 0.19 5.32
CA ASN A 159 -22.67 1.21 4.56
C ASN A 159 -22.73 0.86 3.05
N PRO A 160 -23.92 0.56 2.48
CA PRO A 160 -24.07 0.19 1.07
C PRO A 160 -23.87 1.36 0.09
N ASP A 161 -23.92 2.61 0.57
CA ASP A 161 -23.61 3.79 -0.24
C ASP A 161 -22.10 3.93 -0.49
N VAL A 162 -21.28 3.28 0.36
CA VAL A 162 -19.82 3.28 0.27
C VAL A 162 -19.31 1.96 -0.30
N PHE A 163 -19.88 0.82 0.09
CA PHE A 163 -19.37 -0.51 -0.26
C PHE A 163 -20.38 -1.42 -0.96
N LYS A 164 -19.94 -2.18 -1.98
CA LYS A 164 -20.79 -3.02 -2.85
C LYS A 164 -20.19 -4.40 -3.20
N PRO A 165 -20.27 -5.42 -2.31
CA PRO A 165 -20.32 -5.35 -0.85
C PRO A 165 -18.91 -5.10 -0.28
N TYR A 166 -18.80 -4.79 1.02
CA TYR A 166 -17.50 -4.69 1.69
C TYR A 166 -16.83 -6.06 1.76
N ARG A 167 -15.76 -6.23 0.98
CA ARG A 167 -14.96 -7.45 0.92
C ARG A 167 -13.57 -7.15 0.41
N LEU A 168 -12.56 -7.89 0.88
CA LEU A 168 -11.23 -7.82 0.30
C LEU A 168 -11.27 -8.36 -1.15
N PRO A 169 -10.86 -7.58 -2.16
CA PRO A 169 -10.82 -8.05 -3.54
C PRO A 169 -9.73 -9.09 -3.78
N GLU A 170 -9.81 -9.76 -4.93
CA GLU A 170 -8.80 -10.73 -5.34
C GLU A 170 -7.43 -10.08 -5.57
N THR A 171 -6.36 -10.85 -5.33
CA THR A 171 -5.00 -10.33 -5.50
C THR A 171 -4.73 -9.95 -6.95
N GLY A 172 -4.23 -8.73 -7.16
CA GLY A 172 -3.95 -8.16 -8.47
C GLY A 172 -5.15 -7.48 -9.14
N ILE A 173 -6.33 -7.49 -8.50
CA ILE A 173 -7.55 -6.88 -9.03
C ILE A 173 -7.90 -5.64 -8.23
N LEU A 174 -7.97 -4.49 -8.92
CA LEU A 174 -8.54 -3.28 -8.35
C LEU A 174 -10.07 -3.29 -8.51
N GLU A 175 -10.76 -3.35 -7.38
CA GLU A 175 -12.18 -3.04 -7.26
C GLU A 175 -12.38 -1.76 -6.44
N ARG A 176 -13.19 -0.84 -6.98
CA ARG A 176 -13.68 0.38 -6.31
C ARG A 176 -14.91 0.05 -5.47
N ASP A 177 -15.18 0.87 -4.47
CA ASP A 177 -16.35 0.72 -3.59
C ASP A 177 -16.39 -0.68 -2.95
N ALA A 178 -15.23 -1.32 -2.73
CA ALA A 178 -15.15 -2.69 -2.21
C ALA A 178 -14.33 -2.75 -0.92
N TYR A 179 -13.22 -2.01 -0.88
CA TYR A 179 -12.30 -2.02 0.25
C TYR A 179 -11.38 -0.77 0.21
N PRO A 180 -11.04 -0.15 1.35
CA PRO A 180 -10.09 0.96 1.41
C PRO A 180 -8.71 0.58 0.87
N PHE A 181 -8.05 1.48 0.15
CA PHE A 181 -6.68 1.25 -0.30
C PHE A 181 -5.84 2.52 -0.33
N LEU A 182 -4.52 2.32 -0.30
CA LEU A 182 -3.50 3.32 -0.55
C LEU A 182 -2.81 3.01 -1.88
N LEU A 183 -2.29 4.06 -2.51
CA LEU A 183 -1.50 3.95 -3.74
C LEU A 183 -0.04 4.18 -3.39
N PHE A 184 0.81 3.19 -3.66
CA PHE A 184 2.23 3.28 -3.41
C PHE A 184 3.03 3.10 -4.70
N GLU A 185 4.02 3.95 -4.89
CA GLU A 185 5.13 3.64 -5.77
C GLU A 185 6.16 2.80 -5.00
N ASP A 186 6.77 1.84 -5.68
CA ASP A 186 7.93 1.11 -5.20
C ASP A 186 9.18 1.66 -5.88
N ARG A 187 10.04 2.33 -5.11
CA ARG A 187 11.30 2.88 -5.61
C ARG A 187 12.45 2.42 -4.74
N ASP A 188 13.37 1.69 -5.35
CA ASP A 188 14.57 1.17 -4.67
C ASP A 188 14.20 0.35 -3.41
N GLY A 189 13.10 -0.40 -3.48
CA GLY A 189 12.56 -1.22 -2.38
C GLY A 189 11.78 -0.43 -1.32
N LYS A 190 11.71 0.90 -1.42
CA LYS A 190 11.00 1.77 -0.49
C LYS A 190 9.65 2.20 -1.05
N LEU A 191 8.66 2.25 -0.18
CA LEU A 191 7.33 2.74 -0.53
C LEU A 191 7.32 4.27 -0.53
N ARG A 192 6.66 4.86 -1.52
CA ARG A 192 6.27 6.28 -1.55
C ARG A 192 4.79 6.40 -1.83
N LEU A 193 4.06 7.10 -0.98
CA LEU A 193 2.61 7.26 -1.11
C LEU A 193 2.32 8.21 -2.28
N GLY A 194 1.52 7.74 -3.24
CA GLY A 194 1.04 8.53 -4.38
C GLY A 194 -0.41 8.99 -4.22
N GLY A 195 -1.18 8.33 -3.36
CA GLY A 195 -2.57 8.73 -3.09
C GLY A 195 -3.28 7.83 -2.09
N VAL A 196 -4.46 8.30 -1.69
CA VAL A 196 -5.43 7.60 -0.85
C VAL A 196 -6.69 7.37 -1.66
N SER A 197 -7.37 6.25 -1.42
CA SER A 197 -8.67 6.00 -2.03
C SER A 197 -9.76 6.89 -1.44
N LYS A 198 -10.89 7.00 -2.14
CA LYS A 198 -12.10 7.67 -1.63
C LYS A 198 -12.56 6.99 -0.34
N GLU A 199 -12.60 5.67 -0.34
CA GLU A 199 -13.01 4.82 0.77
C GLU A 199 -12.07 5.01 1.97
N PHE A 200 -10.75 5.08 1.77
CA PHE A 200 -9.83 5.36 2.87
C PHE A 200 -10.04 6.77 3.45
N TRP A 201 -10.29 7.77 2.60
CA TRP A 201 -10.52 9.13 3.06
C TRP A 201 -11.88 9.32 3.75
N GLU A 202 -12.92 8.63 3.28
CA GLU A 202 -14.23 8.61 3.93
C GLU A 202 -14.19 7.91 5.28
N LEU A 203 -13.36 6.87 5.44
CA LEU A 203 -13.07 6.28 6.75
C LEU A 203 -12.48 7.31 7.72
N VAL A 204 -11.51 8.11 7.28
CA VAL A 204 -10.90 9.17 8.10
C VAL A 204 -11.95 10.22 8.51
N ARG A 205 -12.81 10.64 7.57
CA ARG A 205 -13.91 11.58 7.85
C ARG A 205 -14.95 10.99 8.79
N PHE A 206 -15.26 9.70 8.66
CA PHE A 206 -16.15 9.01 9.57
C PHE A 206 -15.59 9.01 11.00
N MET A 207 -14.30 8.74 11.17
CA MET A 207 -13.63 8.83 12.48
C MET A 207 -13.54 10.25 13.05
N ASP A 208 -13.46 11.26 12.19
CA ASP A 208 -13.57 12.68 12.57
C ASP A 208 -14.98 13.00 13.07
N ALA A 209 -16.00 12.62 12.31
CA ALA A 209 -17.40 12.79 12.69
C ALA A 209 -17.74 12.12 14.03
N LEU A 210 -17.15 10.95 14.32
CA LEU A 210 -17.33 10.26 15.60
C LEU A 210 -16.81 11.02 16.83
N GLN A 211 -15.98 12.06 16.67
CA GLN A 211 -15.60 12.93 17.80
C GLN A 211 -16.68 13.96 18.13
N HIS A 212 -17.58 14.21 17.18
CA HIS A 212 -18.64 15.21 17.28
C HIS A 212 -20.02 14.62 17.60
N ALA A 213 -20.11 13.28 17.67
CA ALA A 213 -21.33 12.53 17.99
C ALA A 213 -21.42 12.25 19.48
#